data_AF-A0A073JVD4-F1
#
_entry.id   AF-A0A073JVD4-F1
#
_cell.length_a   1.000
_cell.length_b   1.000
_cell.length_c   1.000
_cell.angle_alpha   90.00
_cell.angle_beta   90.00
_cell.angle_gamma   90.00
#
_symmetry.space_group_name_H-M   'P 1'
#
loop_
_entity.id
_entity.type
_entity.pdbx_description
1 polymer ?
#
loop_
_entity_poly.entity_id
_entity_poly.type
_entity_poly.pdbx_seq_one_letter_code
_entity_poly.pdbx_strand_id
1 'polypeptide(L)'
;MTRQKGRPVRIPNWMKTIGAFLVLQLIFVILDTMSWVPNFKESGMLDRLYNWKFFTEWFTPYKTTEFNVLTIFLGMLLFLDSLTSIIQNIFSRKRNQSAHKLQ
;
A
#
# COMPACT_ATOMS: atom_id res chain seq x y z
N MET A 1 -10.65 36.09 25.57
CA MET A 1 -10.47 35.42 24.26
C MET A 1 -10.14 33.94 24.51
N THR A 2 -11.13 33.05 24.42
CA THR A 2 -10.91 31.60 24.61
C THR A 2 -10.37 31.01 23.31
N ARG A 3 -9.09 30.65 23.31
CA ARG A 3 -8.40 30.00 22.20
C ARG A 3 -8.99 28.60 22.02
N GLN A 4 -9.92 28.45 21.08
CA GLN A 4 -10.42 27.15 20.63
C GLN A 4 -9.20 26.32 20.21
N LYS A 5 -8.79 25.38 21.06
CA LYS A 5 -7.69 24.46 20.78
C LYS A 5 -8.18 23.55 19.65
N GLY A 6 -7.76 23.85 18.42
CA GLY A 6 -8.12 23.09 17.22
C GLY A 6 -7.94 21.61 17.51
N ARG A 7 -8.99 20.82 17.33
CA ARG A 7 -8.96 19.37 17.59
C ARG A 7 -7.78 18.79 16.80
N PRO A 8 -6.93 17.94 17.38
CA PRO A 8 -5.81 17.36 16.65
C PRO A 8 -6.36 16.59 15.46
N VAL A 9 -5.87 16.92 14.25
CA VAL A 9 -6.23 16.20 13.03
C VAL A 9 -5.75 14.76 13.19
N ARG A 10 -6.68 13.84 13.47
CA ARG A 10 -6.40 12.41 13.50
C ARG A 10 -6.31 11.91 12.07
N ILE A 11 -5.09 11.80 11.55
CA ILE A 11 -4.85 11.15 10.26
C ILE A 11 -5.22 9.66 10.43
N PRO A 12 -6.18 9.14 9.67
CA PRO A 12 -6.58 7.75 9.77
C PRO A 12 -5.44 6.83 9.30
N ASN A 13 -5.31 5.66 9.91
CA ASN A 13 -4.18 4.75 9.63
C ASN A 13 -4.07 4.35 8.16
N TRP A 14 -5.19 4.16 7.46
CA TRP A 14 -5.18 3.83 6.03
C TRP A 14 -4.50 4.90 5.17
N MET A 15 -4.59 6.19 5.55
CA MET A 15 -3.86 7.27 4.86
C MET A 15 -2.36 7.19 5.09
N LYS A 16 -1.91 6.76 6.28
CA LYS A 16 -0.49 6.54 6.55
C LYS A 16 0.05 5.38 5.70
N THR A 17 -0.74 4.31 5.56
CA THR A 17 -0.40 3.15 4.73
C THR A 17 -0.25 3.54 3.26
N ILE A 18 -1.21 4.32 2.71
CA ILE A 18 -1.11 4.84 1.34
C ILE A 18 0.10 5.78 1.19
N GLY A 19 0.33 6.67 2.16
CA GLY A 19 1.49 7.56 2.15
C GLY A 19 2.82 6.80 2.11
N ALA A 20 2.97 5.77 2.96
CA ALA A 20 4.15 4.91 2.97
C ALA A 20 4.34 4.16 1.64
N PHE A 21 3.24 3.67 1.04
CA PHE A 21 3.27 3.04 -0.27
C PHE A 21 3.79 4.00 -1.34
N LEU A 22 3.27 5.23 -1.40
CA LEU A 22 3.69 6.24 -2.37
C LEU A 22 5.17 6.61 -2.21
N VAL A 23 5.66 6.77 -0.97
CA VAL A 23 7.08 7.01 -0.72
C VAL A 23 7.93 5.85 -1.23
N LEU A 24 7.49 4.60 -1.02
CA LEU A 24 8.20 3.43 -1.53
C LEU A 24 8.20 3.37 -3.06
N GLN A 25 7.10 3.75 -3.72
CA GLN A 25 7.06 3.88 -5.18
C GLN A 25 8.05 4.93 -5.69
N LEU A 26 8.17 6.08 -5.02
CA LEU A 26 9.16 7.10 -5.37
C LEU A 26 10.60 6.57 -5.23
N ILE A 27 10.87 5.77 -4.20
CA ILE A 27 12.18 5.11 -4.06
C ILE A 27 12.43 4.19 -5.25
N PHE A 28 11.47 3.35 -5.65
CA PHE A 28 11.62 2.48 -6.82
C PHE A 28 11.85 3.26 -8.11
N VAL A 29 11.17 4.39 -8.33
CA VAL A 29 11.43 5.27 -9.48
C VAL A 29 12.88 5.76 -9.48
N ILE A 30 13.39 6.20 -8.32
CA ILE A 30 14.78 6.68 -8.21
C ILE A 30 15.78 5.55 -8.49
N LEU A 31 15.56 4.37 -7.92
CA LEU A 31 16.45 3.22 -8.14
C LEU A 31 16.44 2.77 -9.60
N ASP A 32 15.27 2.71 -10.23
CA ASP A 32 15.10 2.33 -11.64
C ASP A 32 15.77 3.34 -12.58
N THR A 33 15.60 4.65 -12.31
CA THR A 33 16.25 5.71 -13.09
C THR A 33 17.77 5.72 -12.93
N MET A 34 18.27 5.39 -11.74
CA MET A 34 19.71 5.19 -11.49
C MET A 34 20.24 3.87 -12.07
N SER A 35 19.38 3.02 -12.65
CA SER A 35 19.73 1.67 -13.11
C SER A 35 20.39 0.83 -12.00
N TRP A 36 20.01 1.11 -10.75
CA TRP A 36 20.51 0.37 -9.59
C TRP A 36 19.59 -0.82 -9.34
N VAL A 37 19.93 -1.94 -9.98
CA VAL A 37 19.19 -3.20 -9.87
C VAL A 37 19.90 -4.11 -8.86
N PRO A 38 19.20 -4.60 -7.82
CA PRO A 38 19.75 -5.63 -6.94
C PRO A 38 20.04 -6.89 -7.76
N ASN A 39 21.20 -7.52 -7.54
CA ASN A 39 21.53 -8.78 -8.20
C ASN A 39 20.72 -9.93 -7.57
N PHE A 40 19.50 -10.13 -8.05
CA PHE A 40 18.65 -11.23 -7.61
C PHE A 40 19.21 -12.53 -8.19
N LYS A 41 19.58 -13.47 -7.32
CA LYS A 41 20.03 -14.79 -7.78
C LYS A 41 18.94 -15.43 -8.63
N GLU A 42 19.30 -15.86 -9.82
CA GLU A 42 18.47 -16.63 -10.75
C GLU A 42 18.00 -17.93 -10.06
N SER A 43 16.86 -17.85 -9.39
CA SER A 43 16.16 -19.00 -8.84
C SER A 43 14.96 -19.25 -9.74
N GLY A 44 14.94 -20.41 -10.40
CA GLY A 44 14.09 -20.65 -11.57
C GLY A 44 12.57 -20.46 -11.38
N MET A 45 12.05 -20.43 -10.14
CA MET A 45 10.64 -20.10 -9.88
C MET A 45 10.36 -18.60 -9.91
N LEU A 46 11.25 -17.77 -9.35
CA LEU A 46 11.07 -16.32 -9.33
C LEU A 46 11.36 -15.73 -10.71
N ASP A 47 12.39 -16.24 -11.40
CA ASP A 47 12.71 -15.84 -12.77
C ASP A 47 11.52 -16.07 -13.72
N ARG A 48 10.84 -17.22 -13.60
CA ARG A 48 9.62 -17.49 -14.37
C ARG A 48 8.49 -16.51 -14.04
N LEU A 49 8.36 -16.08 -12.78
CA LEU A 49 7.33 -15.11 -12.37
C LEU A 49 7.63 -13.71 -12.90
N TYR A 50 8.89 -13.26 -12.86
CA TYR A 50 9.31 -11.97 -13.41
C TYR A 50 9.04 -11.92 -14.92
N ASN A 51 9.38 -12.98 -15.65
CA ASN A 51 9.19 -13.05 -17.10
C ASN A 51 7.73 -13.23 -17.57
N TRP A 52 6.74 -13.19 -16.66
CA TRP A 52 5.34 -13.21 -17.09
C TRP A 52 4.96 -11.95 -17.85
N LYS A 53 4.24 -12.14 -18.96
CA LYS A 53 3.71 -11.07 -19.82
C LYS A 53 2.99 -9.96 -19.05
N PHE A 54 2.38 -10.30 -17.93
CA PHE A 54 1.73 -9.34 -17.06
C PHE A 54 2.72 -8.28 -16.51
N PHE A 55 3.91 -8.68 -16.05
CA PHE A 55 4.89 -7.77 -15.44
C PHE A 55 5.88 -7.15 -16.42
N THR A 56 5.95 -7.70 -17.64
CA THR A 56 6.84 -7.22 -18.70
C THR A 56 6.13 -6.39 -19.77
N GLU A 57 4.80 -6.50 -19.90
CA GLU A 57 4.04 -5.74 -20.90
C GLU A 57 2.85 -4.97 -20.32
N TRP A 58 2.02 -5.62 -19.50
CA TRP A 58 0.76 -5.02 -19.04
C TRP A 58 0.92 -4.07 -17.85
N PHE A 59 1.81 -4.42 -16.93
CA PHE A 59 2.09 -3.66 -15.71
C PHE A 59 3.59 -3.34 -15.64
N THR A 60 3.97 -2.27 -16.33
CA THR A 60 5.37 -1.84 -16.52
C THR A 60 5.65 -0.42 -16.04
N PRO A 61 5.33 -0.07 -14.77
CA PRO A 61 5.69 1.23 -14.22
C PRO A 61 7.22 1.45 -14.14
N TYR A 62 8.00 0.37 -14.04
CA TYR A 62 9.45 0.38 -13.98
C TYR A 62 10.06 -0.45 -15.11
N LYS A 63 11.28 -0.10 -15.52
CA LYS A 63 12.07 -0.89 -16.48
C LYS A 63 12.50 -2.21 -15.86
N THR A 64 12.82 -2.18 -14.57
CA THR A 64 13.20 -3.35 -13.77
C THR A 64 11.96 -4.16 -13.40
N THR A 65 11.84 -5.37 -13.94
CA THR A 65 10.63 -6.20 -13.79
C THR A 65 10.39 -6.65 -12.34
N GLU A 66 11.45 -6.79 -11.54
CA GLU A 66 11.37 -7.11 -10.13
C GLU A 66 10.65 -6.02 -9.34
N PHE A 67 10.85 -4.74 -9.69
CA PHE A 67 10.11 -3.63 -9.08
C PHE A 67 8.63 -3.64 -9.48
N ASN A 68 8.29 -4.07 -10.70
CA ASN A 68 6.90 -4.24 -11.14
C ASN A 68 6.20 -5.30 -10.29
N VAL A 69 6.84 -6.45 -10.10
CA VAL A 69 6.32 -7.54 -9.25
C VAL A 69 6.16 -7.08 -7.81
N LEU A 70 7.21 -6.51 -7.20
CA LEU A 70 7.16 -6.02 -5.81
C LEU A 70 6.05 -5.00 -5.61
N THR A 71 5.84 -4.11 -6.58
CA THR A 71 4.79 -3.09 -6.53
C THR A 71 3.39 -3.70 -6.47
N ILE A 72 3.12 -4.72 -7.29
CA ILE A 72 1.83 -5.42 -7.25
C ILE A 72 1.64 -6.17 -5.94
N PHE A 73 2.66 -6.91 -5.49
CA PHE A 73 2.58 -7.66 -4.24
C PHE A 73 2.34 -6.75 -3.04
N LEU A 74 3.11 -5.66 -2.93
CA LEU A 74 2.93 -4.67 -1.87
C LEU A 74 1.59 -3.97 -1.99
N GLY A 75 1.19 -3.58 -3.20
CA GLY A 75 -0.12 -2.99 -3.46
C GLY A 75 -1.26 -3.89 -2.99
N MET A 76 -1.20 -5.19 -3.30
CA MET A 76 -2.20 -6.18 -2.88
C MET A 76 -2.23 -6.36 -1.36
N LEU A 77 -1.07 -6.51 -0.72
CA LEU A 77 -0.97 -6.65 0.74
C LEU A 77 -1.56 -5.44 1.46
N LEU A 78 -1.17 -4.23 1.03
CA LEU A 78 -1.66 -2.99 1.64
C LEU A 78 -3.14 -2.74 1.33
N PHE A 79 -3.62 -3.17 0.17
CA PHE A 79 -5.04 -3.10 -0.16
C PHE A 79 -5.88 -3.98 0.78
N LEU A 80 -5.44 -5.22 1.04
CA LEU A 80 -6.12 -6.12 1.99
C LEU A 80 -6.11 -5.56 3.43
N ASP A 81 -5.00 -4.97 3.86
CA ASP A 81 -4.89 -4.30 5.17
C ASP A 81 -5.84 -3.09 5.28
N SER A 82 -5.88 -2.27 4.24
CA SER A 82 -6.78 -1.10 4.16
C SER A 82 -8.25 -1.51 4.18
N LEU A 83 -8.63 -2.54 3.43
CA LEU A 83 -9.99 -3.10 3.44
C LEU A 83 -10.40 -3.55 4.85
N THR A 84 -9.54 -4.29 5.53
CA THR A 84 -9.80 -4.78 6.89
C THR A 84 -10.02 -3.60 7.86
N SER A 85 -9.17 -2.58 7.76
CA SER A 85 -9.29 -1.36 8.56
C SER A 85 -10.61 -0.62 8.34
N ILE A 86 -11.07 -0.52 7.09
CA ILE A 86 -12.35 0.13 6.75
C ILE A 86 -13.53 -0.68 7.31
N ILE A 87 -13.52 -2.01 7.10
CA ILE A 87 -14.58 -2.92 7.57
C ILE A 87 -14.70 -2.85 9.09
N GLN A 88 -13.59 -2.93 9.82
CA GLN A 88 -13.59 -2.84 11.28
C GLN A 88 -14.17 -1.50 11.78
N ASN A 89 -13.89 -0.41 11.08
CA ASN A 89 -14.39 0.92 11.46
C ASN A 89 -15.92 1.02 11.25
N ILE A 90 -16.44 0.44 10.17
CA ILE A 90 -17.89 0.37 9.89
C ILE A 90 -18.61 -0.47 10.95
N PHE A 91 -18.09 -1.67 11.24
CA PHE A 91 -18.69 -2.57 12.24
C PHE A 91 -18.68 -1.97 13.65
N SER A 92 -17.59 -1.30 14.03
CA SER A 92 -17.48 -0.65 15.35
C SER A 92 -18.47 0.50 15.51
N ARG A 93 -18.71 1.29 14.45
CA ARG A 93 -19.74 2.34 14.47
C ARG A 93 -21.15 1.76 14.64
N LYS A 94 -21.45 0.65 13.97
CA LYS A 94 -22.76 -0.01 14.05
C LYS A 94 -23.03 -0.54 15.46
N ARG A 95 -22.03 -1.13 16.12
CA ARG A 95 -22.14 -1.62 17.51
C ARG A 95 -22.43 -0.50 18.51
N ASN A 96 -21.74 0.63 18.39
CA ASN A 96 -21.91 1.76 19.32
C ASN A 96 -23.30 2.44 19.18
N GLN A 97 -23.86 2.47 17.97
CA GLN A 97 -25.23 2.98 17.75
C GLN A 97 -26.30 2.06 18.35
N SER A 98 -26.11 0.73 18.28
CA SER A 98 -27.04 -0.22 18.90
C SER A 98 -27.03 -0.14 20.43
N ALA A 99 -25.87 0.12 21.04
CA ALA A 99 -25.75 0.31 22.49
C ALA A 99 -26.47 1.57 22.99
N HIS A 100 -26.39 2.69 22.26
CA HIS A 100 -27.10 3.93 22.62
C HIS A 100 -28.62 3.83 22.47
N LYS A 101 -29.14 2.88 21.67
CA LYS A 101 -30.59 2.69 21.48
C LYS A 101 -31.24 1.81 22.56
N LEU A 102 -30.45 1.23 23.45
CA LEU A 102 -30.87 0.32 24.52
C LEU A 102 -30.77 0.97 25.92
N GLN A 103 -30.36 2.23 26.01
CA GLN A 103 -30.43 3.08 27.20
C GLN A 103 -31.57 4.09 27.05
#